data_AF-A0A661Z6F5-F1
#
_entry.id   AF-A0A661Z6F5-F1
#
_cell.length_a   1.000
_cell.length_b   1.000
_cell.length_c   1.000
_cell.angle_alpha   90.00
_cell.angle_beta   90.00
_cell.angle_gamma   90.00
#
_symmetry.space_group_name_H-M   'P 1'
#
loop_
_entity.id
_entity.type
_entity.pdbx_description
1 polymer ?
#
loop_
_entity_poly.entity_id
_entity_poly.type
_entity_poly.pdbx_seq_one_letter_code
_entity_poly.pdbx_strand_id
1 'polypeptide(L)'
;MNISITKVKRWEKEQNLSKLIQALQTNDDDIRSTICLILGRFNSSDAFTALQYIEKHDDNEFVKLSASKSLKHIITQIDFTPHEIASQEEQLIGYTAILA
;
A
#
# COMPACT_ATOMS: atom_id res chain seq x y z
N MET A 1 10.17 13.06 8.98
CA MET A 1 8.91 13.30 9.72
C MET A 1 8.65 12.10 10.62
N ASN A 2 8.38 12.26 11.92
CA ASN A 2 8.06 11.11 12.79
C ASN A 2 6.56 10.77 12.64
N ILE A 3 6.26 9.86 11.70
CA ILE A 3 4.93 9.32 11.48
C ILE A 3 4.80 8.06 12.30
N SER A 4 3.65 7.89 12.96
CA SER A 4 3.32 6.64 13.65
C SER A 4 2.01 6.10 13.12
N ILE A 5 1.81 4.79 13.25
CA ILE A 5 0.56 4.12 12.87
C ILE A 5 -0.67 4.75 13.52
N THR A 6 -0.54 5.25 14.76
CA THR A 6 -1.63 5.94 15.47
C THR A 6 -2.02 7.24 14.79
N LYS A 7 -1.04 8.00 14.26
CA LYS A 7 -1.33 9.21 13.47
C LYS A 7 -2.01 8.86 12.16
N VAL A 8 -1.55 7.82 11.46
CA VAL A 8 -2.15 7.34 10.21
C VAL A 8 -3.61 6.95 10.41
N LYS A 9 -3.91 6.11 11.42
CA LYS A 9 -5.29 5.72 11.76
C LYS A 9 -6.17 6.90 12.15
N ARG A 10 -5.60 7.92 12.79
CA ARG A 10 -6.32 9.15 13.12
C ARG A 10 -6.66 9.92 11.84
N TRP A 11 -5.73 10.08 10.91
CA TRP A 11 -5.97 10.77 9.63
C TRP A 11 -6.97 10.02 8.74
N GLU A 12 -6.96 8.69 8.75
CA GLU A 12 -8.00 7.87 8.11
C GLU A 12 -9.39 8.21 8.66
N LYS A 13 -9.57 8.20 9.99
CA LYS A 13 -10.85 8.56 10.64
C LYS A 13 -11.29 9.98 10.35
N GLU A 14 -10.35 10.91 10.29
CA GLU A 14 -10.59 12.32 9.91
C GLU A 14 -10.83 12.50 8.40
N GLN A 15 -10.74 11.43 7.60
CA GLN A 15 -10.74 11.46 6.13
C GLN A 15 -9.74 12.48 5.55
N ASN A 16 -8.59 12.64 6.20
CA ASN A 16 -7.60 13.66 5.86
C ASN A 16 -6.65 13.16 4.76
N LEU A 17 -7.16 13.12 3.53
CA LEU A 17 -6.45 12.63 2.35
C LEU A 17 -5.09 13.32 2.14
N SER A 18 -5.04 14.65 2.29
CA SER A 18 -3.79 15.43 2.09
C SER A 18 -2.68 14.99 3.04
N LYS A 19 -2.99 14.78 4.33
CA LYS A 19 -1.99 14.28 5.29
C LYS A 19 -1.55 12.85 5.01
N LEU A 20 -2.48 11.99 4.57
CA LEU A 20 -2.16 10.61 4.19
C LEU A 20 -1.21 10.60 2.99
N ILE A 21 -1.46 11.40 1.96
CA ILE A 21 -0.58 11.53 0.79
C ILE A 21 0.80 12.08 1.21
N GLN A 22 0.84 13.14 2.03
CA GLN A 22 2.10 13.68 2.53
C GLN A 22 2.90 12.65 3.34
N ALA A 23 2.19 11.76 4.05
CA ALA A 23 2.80 10.74 4.90
C ALA A 23 3.51 9.62 4.12
N LEU A 24 3.26 9.47 2.82
CA LEU A 24 3.99 8.54 1.95
C LEU A 24 5.49 8.86 1.85
N GLN A 25 5.94 10.07 2.23
CA GLN A 25 7.35 10.46 2.21
C GLN A 25 8.16 9.92 3.41
N THR A 26 7.58 9.04 4.22
CA THR A 26 8.28 8.42 5.35
C THR A 26 9.23 7.32 4.90
N ASN A 27 10.36 7.15 5.60
CA ASN A 27 11.32 6.07 5.35
C ASN A 27 10.87 4.71 5.92
N ASP A 28 9.70 4.67 6.57
CA ASP A 28 9.15 3.46 7.18
C ASP A 28 8.22 2.74 6.20
N ASP A 29 8.68 1.60 5.70
CA ASP A 29 8.02 0.81 4.65
C ASP A 29 6.67 0.24 5.13
N ASP A 30 6.55 -0.12 6.41
CA ASP A 30 5.30 -0.64 7.00
C ASP A 30 4.24 0.46 7.05
N ILE A 31 4.66 1.68 7.40
CA ILE A 31 3.79 2.85 7.39
C ILE A 31 3.38 3.20 5.96
N ARG A 32 4.31 3.21 4.98
CA ARG A 32 3.96 3.48 3.57
C ARG A 32 2.96 2.44 3.02
N SER A 33 3.20 1.16 3.30
CA SER A 33 2.28 0.06 2.92
C SER A 33 0.89 0.26 3.51
N THR A 34 0.81 0.59 4.79
CA THR A 34 -0.46 0.88 5.47
C THR A 34 -1.19 2.05 4.83
N ILE A 35 -0.47 3.15 4.55
CA ILE A 35 -1.05 4.33 3.92
C ILE A 35 -1.60 3.97 2.53
N CYS A 36 -0.90 3.16 1.74
CA CYS A 36 -1.40 2.72 0.44
C CYS A 36 -2.76 2.01 0.56
N LEU A 37 -2.85 1.03 1.46
CA LEU A 37 -4.11 0.30 1.70
C LEU A 37 -5.25 1.22 2.15
N ILE A 38 -4.95 2.22 2.97
CA ILE A 38 -5.93 3.23 3.39
C ILE A 38 -6.35 4.08 2.20
N LEU A 39 -5.41 4.59 1.41
CA LEU A 39 -5.68 5.40 0.22
C LEU A 39 -6.52 4.66 -0.81
N GLY A 40 -6.39 3.33 -0.92
CA GLY A 40 -7.27 2.50 -1.76
C GLY A 40 -8.76 2.68 -1.44
N ARG A 41 -9.10 2.96 -0.19
CA ARG A 41 -10.49 3.19 0.25
C ARG A 41 -10.99 4.61 -0.07
N PHE A 42 -10.07 5.51 -0.42
CA PHE A 42 -10.42 6.84 -0.91
C PHE A 42 -10.61 6.73 -2.41
N ASN A 43 -11.87 6.68 -2.86
CA ASN A 43 -12.23 6.69 -4.28
C ASN A 43 -12.03 8.10 -4.90
N SER A 44 -10.81 8.62 -4.81
CA SER A 44 -10.40 9.96 -5.22
C SER A 44 -9.30 9.90 -6.27
N SER A 45 -9.33 10.83 -7.23
CA SER A 45 -8.29 10.97 -8.23
C SER A 45 -6.91 11.20 -7.61
N ASP A 46 -6.83 11.97 -6.51
CA ASP A 46 -5.56 12.25 -5.84
C ASP A 46 -4.96 10.99 -5.19
N ALA A 47 -5.82 10.16 -4.58
CA ALA A 47 -5.41 8.88 -4.02
C ALA A 47 -4.91 7.95 -5.12
N PHE A 48 -5.63 7.88 -6.24
CA PHE A 48 -5.26 7.07 -7.39
C PHE A 48 -3.90 7.49 -7.97
N THR A 49 -3.67 8.79 -8.19
CA THR A 49 -2.38 9.30 -8.69
C THR A 49 -1.24 9.03 -7.72
N ALA A 50 -1.46 9.21 -6.41
CA ALA A 50 -0.45 8.91 -5.40
C ALA A 50 -0.08 7.40 -5.40
N LEU A 51 -1.07 6.52 -5.48
CA LEU A 51 -0.85 5.08 -5.53
C LEU A 51 -0.10 4.65 -6.81
N GLN A 52 -0.44 5.21 -7.97
CA GLN A 52 0.28 4.93 -9.22
C GLN A 52 1.76 5.34 -9.16
N TYR A 53 2.05 6.45 -8.48
CA TYR A 53 3.43 6.88 -8.28
C TYR A 53 4.19 5.87 -7.41
N ILE A 54 3.60 5.47 -6.28
CA ILE A 54 4.22 4.51 -5.36
C ILE A 54 4.44 3.13 -6.03
N GLU A 55 3.45 2.60 -6.74
CA GLU A 55 3.57 1.32 -7.45
C GLU A 55 4.78 1.29 -8.40
N LYS A 56 5.10 2.42 -9.05
CA LYS A 56 6.17 2.51 -10.04
C LYS A 56 7.53 2.87 -9.45
N HIS A 57 7.55 3.64 -8.36
CA HIS A 57 8.76 4.35 -7.93
C HIS A 57 9.20 4.05 -6.49
N ASP A 58 8.43 3.31 -5.69
CA ASP A 58 8.89 2.93 -4.35
C ASP A 58 9.99 1.87 -4.42
N ASP A 59 10.98 1.96 -3.54
CA ASP A 59 12.10 1.01 -3.52
C ASP A 59 11.72 -0.33 -2.88
N ASN A 60 10.66 -0.37 -2.07
CA ASN A 60 10.23 -1.58 -1.38
C ASN A 60 9.12 -2.32 -2.14
N GLU A 61 9.34 -3.59 -2.47
CA GLU A 61 8.41 -4.42 -3.25
C GLU A 61 7.07 -4.69 -2.52
N PHE A 62 7.05 -4.77 -1.19
CA PHE A 62 5.79 -4.91 -0.43
C PHE A 62 4.95 -3.65 -0.47
N VAL A 63 5.61 -2.47 -0.46
CA VAL A 63 4.93 -1.18 -0.61
C VAL A 63 4.33 -1.07 -2.01
N LYS A 64 5.09 -1.42 -3.06
CA LYS A 64 4.59 -1.48 -4.45
C LYS A 64 3.38 -2.42 -4.58
N LEU A 65 3.47 -3.62 -4.02
CA LEU A 65 2.35 -4.59 -4.02
C LEU A 65 1.10 -4.02 -3.33
N SER A 66 1.28 -3.34 -2.20
CA SER A 66 0.18 -2.69 -1.47
C SER A 66 -0.49 -1.59 -2.30
N ALA A 67 0.30 -0.81 -3.04
CA ALA A 67 -0.21 0.18 -3.96
C ALA A 67 -0.97 -0.45 -5.14
N SER A 68 -0.39 -1.48 -5.77
CA SER A 68 -1.01 -2.21 -6.88
C SER A 68 -2.35 -2.83 -6.50
N LYS A 69 -2.40 -3.46 -5.32
CA LYS A 69 -3.66 -3.92 -4.71
C LYS A 69 -4.62 -2.74 -4.62
N SER A 70 -4.27 -1.70 -3.87
CA SER A 70 -5.14 -0.53 -3.68
C SER A 70 -5.70 0.08 -4.98
N LEU A 71 -4.88 0.18 -6.04
CA LEU A 71 -5.32 0.60 -7.38
C LEU A 71 -6.34 -0.35 -7.99
N LYS A 72 -6.10 -1.67 -7.93
CA LYS A 72 -7.05 -2.67 -8.40
C LYS A 72 -8.40 -2.51 -7.72
N HIS A 73 -8.44 -2.28 -6.41
CA HIS A 73 -9.69 -2.06 -5.69
C HIS A 73 -10.42 -0.78 -6.10
N ILE A 74 -9.71 0.33 -6.30
CA ILE A 74 -10.34 1.55 -6.82
C ILE A 74 -11.00 1.28 -8.19
N ILE A 75 -10.33 0.52 -9.06
CA ILE A 75 -10.81 0.21 -10.41
C ILE A 75 -11.99 -0.78 -10.39
N THR A 76 -11.88 -1.85 -9.61
CA THR A 76 -12.88 -2.93 -9.61
C THR A 76 -14.01 -2.71 -8.61
N GLN A 77 -13.82 -1.84 -7.62
CA GLN A 77 -14.68 -1.66 -6.45
C GLN A 77 -14.90 -2.96 -5.64
N ILE A 78 -13.97 -3.93 -5.75
CA ILE A 78 -14.01 -5.21 -5.02
C ILE A 78 -13.18 -5.10 -3.75
N ASP A 79 -13.80 -5.19 -2.57
CA ASP A 79 -13.12 -5.15 -1.27
C ASP A 79 -11.98 -6.17 -1.14
N PHE A 80 -10.84 -5.73 -0.57
CA PHE A 80 -9.79 -6.65 -0.16
C PHE A 80 -10.24 -7.46 1.05
N THR A 81 -10.46 -8.76 0.86
CA THR A 81 -10.48 -9.69 1.99
C THR A 81 -9.03 -9.94 2.44
N PRO A 82 -8.67 -9.70 3.71
CA PRO A 82 -7.29 -9.82 4.20
C PRO A 82 -6.64 -11.21 4.11
N HIS A 83 -7.32 -12.22 3.55
CA HIS A 83 -6.86 -13.61 3.56
C HIS A 83 -5.68 -13.88 2.59
N GLU A 84 -5.38 -12.98 1.65
CA GLU A 84 -4.35 -13.20 0.62
C GLU A 84 -2.92 -12.80 1.02
N ILE A 85 -2.68 -12.23 2.20
CA ILE A 85 -1.33 -11.76 2.58
C ILE A 85 -0.45 -12.92 3.09
N ALA A 86 -1.02 -14.02 3.58
CA ALA A 86 -0.25 -15.11 4.19
C ALA A 86 0.40 -16.09 3.19
N SER A 87 0.13 -16.01 1.88
CA SER A 87 0.54 -17.03 0.91
C SER A 87 1.72 -16.64 0.00
N GLN A 88 2.28 -15.43 0.10
CA GLN A 88 3.37 -15.00 -0.80
C GLN A 88 4.79 -15.35 -0.33
N GLU A 89 5.00 -15.80 0.92
CA GLU A 89 6.31 -16.29 1.35
C GLU A 89 6.63 -17.71 0.82
N GLU A 90 5.64 -18.52 0.47
CA GLU A 90 5.87 -19.90 -0.01
C GLU A 90 6.26 -20.00 -1.50
N GLN A 91 6.07 -18.95 -2.30
CA GLN A 91 6.38 -19.01 -3.74
C GLN A 91 7.84 -18.71 -4.10
N LEU A 92 8.64 -18.14 -3.19
CA LEU A 92 10.07 -17.92 -3.46
C LEU A 92 10.93 -19.19 -3.36
N ILE A 93 10.46 -20.25 -2.70
CA ILE A 93 11.22 -21.50 -2.53
C ILE A 93 11.23 -22.36 -3.83
N GLY A 94 10.30 -22.10 -4.75
CA GLY A 94 10.22 -22.80 -6.04
C GLY A 94 11.17 -22.28 -7.12
N TYR A 95 11.61 -21.02 -7.04
CA TYR A 95 12.48 -20.41 -8.05
C TYR A 95 13.96 -20.77 -7.89
N THR A 96 14.42 -21.12 -6.69
CA THR A 96 15.82 -21.51 -6.44
C THR A 96 16.13 -22.98 -6.79
N ALA A 97 15.13 -23.82 -7.04
CA ALA A 97 15.31 -25.25 -7.33
C ALA A 97 15.49 -25.58 -8.83
N ILE A 98 15.36 -24.60 -9.73
CA ILE A 98 15.52 -24.81 -11.19
C ILE A 98 16.95 -24.46 -11.66
N LEU A 99 17.81 -23.94 -10.78
CA LEU A 99 19.19 -23.54 -11.11
C LEU A 99 20.27 -24.29 -10.32
N ALA A 100 19.99 -25.50 -9.80
CA ALA A 100 20.99 -26.37 -9.17
C ALA A 100 21.12 -27.71 -9.90
#